data_AF-A0A480TMP5-F1
#
_entry.id   AF-A0A480TMP5-F1
#
_cell.length_a   1.000
_cell.length_b   1.000
_cell.length_c   1.000
_cell.angle_alpha   90.00
_cell.angle_beta   90.00
_cell.angle_gamma   90.00
#
_symmetry.space_group_name_H-M   'P 1'
#
loop_
_entity.id
_entity.type
_entity.pdbx_description
1 polymer ?
#
loop_
_entity_poly.entity_id
_entity_poly.type
_entity_poly.pdbx_seq_one_letter_code
_entity_poly.pdbx_strand_id
1 'polypeptide(L)'
;MAESRGCCSVWARCLHCLYSCHWRKCPKDKIQTNKCECIWFGLLFLTFLLSLGWLYIGLILLNDLHNFNEFLFQHWGHWMDWSPAFLLVISLLVTYASVLLLLALLLWLCGQPLHLHPVHKVLLLLIILLVAAGLVGLEVQWRQEWHSLRLSLQATAPFLHIGAVAGITLLAWPVADTFYRIHQRGPKFLLLLLFFGVSLAIYLVPLCISSACIMEPKDLPPKPELMGHRGAPMLAPENTLMSLRKTAECGAVVFETDVMISSDGIPFLMHDERLTRTTDVVSVFPDRVNNHSSDFSWAELKRLNAGSWFLQRQPFWGAKPLSGPDQKEAENQTVPTLDELLKEAAVLNLSIMFDLRRPPRNHTYHDVFVNQTLETVLNSGVPQAMVMLPGPQVSHLAPSPAFSRPWC
;
A
#
# COMPACT_ATOMS: atom_id res chain seq x y z
N MET A 1 -6.49 45.63 -45.19
CA MET A 1 -7.33 44.76 -46.05
C MET A 1 -6.42 43.61 -46.47
N ALA A 2 -6.54 42.37 -46.00
CA ALA A 2 -7.73 41.56 -45.78
C ALA A 2 -8.06 41.30 -44.30
N GLU A 3 -9.33 41.52 -43.93
CA GLU A 3 -9.93 40.91 -42.76
C GLU A 3 -10.10 39.42 -43.04
N SER A 4 -9.45 38.55 -42.27
CA SER A 4 -9.80 37.12 -42.26
C SER A 4 -11.12 36.96 -41.51
N ARG A 5 -12.24 37.17 -42.20
CA ARG A 5 -13.52 36.57 -41.82
C ARG A 5 -13.41 35.06 -42.04
N GLY A 6 -13.31 34.31 -40.94
CA GLY A 6 -13.47 32.85 -41.00
C GLY A 6 -12.54 32.11 -40.06
N CYS A 7 -13.03 31.84 -38.84
CA CYS A 7 -12.97 30.54 -38.16
C CYS A 7 -13.27 30.73 -36.66
N CYS A 8 -14.45 31.27 -36.31
CA CYS A 8 -15.02 30.95 -35.00
C CYS A 8 -15.73 29.59 -35.20
N SER A 9 -14.92 28.53 -35.25
CA SER A 9 -15.33 27.18 -35.65
C SER A 9 -16.44 26.65 -34.74
N VAL A 10 -17.27 25.75 -35.25
CA VAL A 10 -18.30 25.04 -34.47
C VAL A 10 -17.72 24.47 -33.17
N TRP A 11 -16.45 24.03 -33.21
CA TRP A 11 -15.68 23.55 -32.06
C TRP A 11 -15.50 24.61 -30.97
N ALA A 12 -15.09 25.83 -31.31
CA ALA A 12 -14.95 26.90 -30.32
C ALA A 12 -16.29 27.26 -29.65
N ARG A 13 -17.42 27.12 -30.37
CA ARG A 13 -18.77 27.29 -29.80
C ARG A 13 -19.13 26.17 -28.83
N CYS A 14 -18.91 24.91 -29.21
CA CYS A 14 -19.17 23.77 -28.33
C CYS A 14 -18.35 23.85 -27.05
N LEU A 15 -17.07 24.21 -27.15
CA LEU A 15 -16.17 24.40 -26.00
C LEU A 15 -16.66 25.52 -25.07
N HIS A 16 -17.08 26.65 -25.63
CA HIS A 16 -17.63 27.76 -24.84
C HIS A 16 -18.95 27.37 -24.16
N CYS A 17 -19.83 26.64 -24.84
CA CYS A 17 -21.08 26.14 -24.25
C CYS A 17 -20.83 25.19 -23.07
N LEU A 18 -19.81 24.33 -23.14
CA LEU A 18 -19.45 23.43 -22.05
C LEU A 18 -18.88 24.18 -20.84
N TYR A 19 -18.05 25.20 -21.06
CA TYR A 19 -17.41 26.00 -20.00
C TYR A 19 -18.34 27.05 -19.36
N SER A 20 -19.22 27.65 -20.16
CA SER A 20 -20.11 28.74 -19.75
C SER A 20 -21.56 28.29 -19.49
N CYS A 21 -21.88 27.02 -19.74
CA CYS A 21 -23.22 26.41 -19.71
C CYS A 21 -24.32 27.17 -20.50
N HIS A 22 -23.95 28.09 -21.40
CA HIS A 22 -24.89 28.90 -22.17
C HIS A 22 -25.05 28.38 -23.59
N TRP A 23 -26.12 27.61 -23.83
CA TRP A 23 -26.41 27.03 -25.14
C TRP A 23 -27.18 27.96 -26.10
N ARG A 24 -27.64 29.15 -25.66
CA ARG A 24 -28.68 29.94 -26.36
C ARG A 24 -28.32 31.35 -26.85
N LYS A 25 -27.17 31.96 -26.51
CA LYS A 25 -26.83 33.33 -26.97
C LYS A 25 -25.34 33.49 -27.28
N CYS A 26 -25.02 33.86 -28.52
CA CYS A 26 -23.72 34.40 -28.89
C CYS A 26 -23.54 35.81 -28.30
N PRO A 27 -22.40 36.12 -27.67
CA PRO A 27 -21.96 37.51 -27.60
C PRO A 27 -21.50 37.92 -29.01
N LYS A 28 -22.10 38.99 -29.56
CA LYS A 28 -21.70 39.55 -30.87
C LYS A 28 -20.48 40.47 -30.78
N ASP A 29 -20.01 40.78 -29.58
CA ASP A 29 -18.90 41.71 -29.36
C ASP A 29 -17.69 41.01 -28.74
N LYS A 30 -16.49 41.55 -29.03
CA LYS A 30 -15.25 41.23 -28.33
C LYS A 30 -15.38 41.62 -26.85
N ILE A 31 -16.02 40.77 -26.05
CA ILE A 31 -16.10 40.95 -24.61
C ILE A 31 -14.69 40.73 -24.05
N GLN A 32 -14.08 41.80 -23.54
CA GLN A 32 -12.80 41.73 -22.83
C GLN A 32 -12.97 40.88 -21.58
N THR A 33 -12.03 39.96 -21.34
CA THR A 33 -11.89 39.24 -20.08
C THR A 33 -11.81 40.23 -18.92
N ASN A 34 -12.84 40.22 -18.08
CA ASN A 34 -12.90 41.07 -16.89
C ASN A 34 -11.89 40.56 -15.84
N LYS A 35 -11.34 41.45 -14.99
CA LYS A 35 -10.39 41.08 -13.92
C LYS A 35 -10.91 39.94 -13.03
N CYS A 36 -12.22 39.88 -12.82
CA CYS A 36 -12.90 38.83 -12.07
C CYS A 36 -12.74 37.43 -12.70
N GLU A 37 -12.79 37.31 -14.03
CA GLU A 37 -12.65 36.02 -14.72
C GLU A 37 -11.20 35.49 -14.66
N CYS A 38 -10.21 36.39 -14.64
CA CYS A 38 -8.81 35.99 -14.41
C CYS A 38 -8.61 35.41 -13.00
N ILE A 39 -9.31 35.95 -11.99
CA ILE A 39 -9.26 35.42 -10.61
C ILE A 39 -9.86 34.01 -10.58
N TRP A 40 -10.99 33.78 -11.25
CA TRP A 40 -11.62 32.46 -11.31
C TRP A 40 -10.80 31.44 -12.09
N PHE A 41 -10.12 31.85 -13.16
CA PHE A 41 -9.16 31.00 -13.85
C PHE A 41 -7.98 30.61 -12.94
N GLY A 42 -7.43 31.58 -12.19
CA GLY A 42 -6.39 31.31 -11.20
C GLY A 42 -6.86 30.35 -10.10
N LEU A 43 -8.11 30.53 -9.62
CA LEU A 43 -8.71 29.63 -8.64
C LEU A 43 -8.90 28.21 -9.21
N LEU A 44 -9.39 28.07 -10.45
CA LEU A 44 -9.52 26.78 -11.13
C LEU A 44 -8.17 26.06 -11.22
N PHE A 45 -7.11 26.78 -11.60
CA PHE A 45 -5.76 26.23 -11.65
C PHE A 45 -5.27 25.77 -10.27
N LEU A 46 -5.52 26.57 -9.22
CA LEU A 46 -5.20 26.20 -7.85
C LEU A 46 -6.00 24.97 -7.39
N THR A 47 -7.31 24.89 -7.68
CA THR A 47 -8.16 23.73 -7.38
C THR A 47 -7.65 22.47 -8.07
N PHE A 48 -7.22 22.57 -9.34
CA PHE A 48 -6.59 21.46 -10.05
C PHE A 48 -5.32 20.98 -9.33
N LEU A 49 -4.41 21.88 -8.97
CA LEU A 49 -3.19 21.51 -8.24
C LEU A 49 -3.48 20.87 -6.86
N LEU A 50 -4.40 21.45 -6.10
CA LEU A 50 -4.79 20.93 -4.78
C LEU A 50 -5.43 19.54 -4.90
N SER A 51 -6.33 19.35 -5.86
CA SER A 51 -6.97 18.05 -6.08
C SER A 51 -5.99 17.00 -6.60
N LEU A 52 -5.04 17.38 -7.47
CA LEU A 52 -3.98 16.48 -7.93
C LEU A 52 -3.06 16.05 -6.77
N GLY A 53 -2.67 17.00 -5.91
CA GLY A 53 -1.93 16.71 -4.68
C GLY A 53 -2.72 15.80 -3.73
N TRP A 54 -4.03 16.03 -3.60
CA TRP A 54 -4.91 15.18 -2.80
C TRP A 54 -5.05 13.76 -3.35
N LEU A 55 -5.15 13.60 -4.67
CA LEU A 55 -5.11 12.28 -5.32
C LEU A 55 -3.79 11.57 -5.09
N TYR A 56 -2.67 12.30 -5.20
CA TYR A 56 -1.35 11.75 -4.90
C TYR A 56 -1.29 11.24 -3.46
N ILE A 57 -1.70 12.06 -2.47
CA ILE A 57 -1.77 11.64 -1.06
C ILE A 57 -2.66 10.40 -0.91
N GLY A 58 -3.86 10.39 -1.49
CA GLY A 58 -4.77 9.24 -1.41
C GLY A 58 -4.20 7.95 -2.02
N LEU A 59 -3.40 8.06 -3.10
CA LEU A 59 -2.73 6.91 -3.71
C LEU A 59 -1.58 6.37 -2.84
N ILE A 60 -0.81 7.25 -2.19
CA ILE A 60 0.27 6.85 -1.29
C ILE A 60 -0.29 6.16 -0.05
N LEU A 61 -1.39 6.68 0.49
CA LEU A 61 -2.04 6.13 1.68
C LEU A 61 -2.97 4.95 1.37
N LEU A 62 -2.93 4.39 0.14
CA LEU A 62 -3.81 3.30 -0.24
C LEU A 62 -3.61 2.04 0.62
N ASN A 63 -2.36 1.76 1.00
CA ASN A 63 -2.06 0.64 1.89
C ASN A 63 -2.55 0.90 3.33
N ASP A 64 -2.52 2.16 3.78
CA ASP A 64 -2.89 2.56 5.14
C ASP A 64 -4.37 2.94 5.29
N LEU A 65 -5.14 2.94 4.19
CA LEU A 65 -6.60 3.07 4.21
C LEU A 65 -7.28 1.92 4.99
N HIS A 66 -6.55 0.86 5.35
CA HIS A 66 -7.02 -0.12 6.33
C HIS A 66 -7.34 0.53 7.69
N ASN A 67 -6.47 1.43 8.18
CA ASN A 67 -6.70 2.19 9.42
C ASN A 67 -7.96 3.08 9.30
N PHE A 68 -8.19 3.64 8.12
CA PHE A 68 -9.39 4.42 7.82
C PHE A 68 -10.66 3.54 7.82
N ASN A 69 -10.60 2.37 7.19
CA ASN A 69 -11.70 1.40 7.19
C ASN A 69 -12.01 0.90 8.60
N GLU A 70 -10.97 0.64 9.41
CA GLU A 70 -11.14 0.24 10.80
C GLU A 70 -11.77 1.35 11.63
N PHE A 71 -11.34 2.61 11.45
CA PHE A 71 -11.98 3.76 12.08
C PHE A 71 -13.47 3.85 11.74
N LEU A 72 -13.84 3.69 10.46
CA LEU A 72 -15.24 3.67 10.04
C LEU A 72 -16.01 2.48 10.61
N PHE A 73 -15.37 1.31 10.67
CA PHE A 73 -15.95 0.11 11.27
C PHE A 73 -16.27 0.31 12.75
N GLN A 74 -15.33 0.86 13.53
CA GLN A 74 -15.54 1.14 14.94
C GLN A 74 -16.70 2.13 15.17
N HIS A 75 -16.95 3.04 14.22
CA HIS A 75 -18.02 4.04 14.34
C HIS A 75 -19.39 3.53 13.86
N TRP A 76 -19.43 2.70 12.81
CA TRP A 76 -20.68 2.27 12.16
C TRP A 76 -21.06 0.80 12.44
N GLY A 77 -20.15 0.00 12.98
CA GLY A 77 -20.38 -1.40 13.35
C GLY A 77 -20.48 -2.39 12.19
N HIS A 78 -20.29 -1.95 10.94
CA HIS A 78 -20.33 -2.79 9.75
C HIS A 78 -19.04 -2.64 8.94
N TRP A 79 -18.35 -3.76 8.69
CA TRP A 79 -17.10 -3.74 7.92
C TRP A 79 -17.39 -3.60 6.43
N MET A 80 -16.81 -2.57 5.81
CA MET A 80 -16.85 -2.33 4.37
C MET A 80 -15.54 -1.68 3.95
N ASP A 81 -14.98 -2.10 2.82
CA ASP A 81 -13.78 -1.47 2.27
C ASP A 81 -14.16 -0.17 1.53
N TRP A 82 -13.98 0.97 2.19
CA TRP A 82 -14.30 2.30 1.67
C TRP A 82 -13.19 2.90 0.80
N SER A 83 -12.00 2.30 0.79
CA SER A 83 -10.84 2.77 0.02
C SER A 83 -11.14 2.99 -1.46
N PRO A 84 -11.80 2.04 -2.17
CA PRO A 84 -12.10 2.21 -3.60
C PRO A 84 -13.10 3.35 -3.86
N ALA A 85 -14.11 3.48 -2.99
CA ALA A 85 -15.11 4.55 -3.11
C ALA A 85 -14.46 5.93 -2.89
N PHE A 86 -13.58 6.04 -1.90
CA PHE A 86 -12.84 7.27 -1.62
C PHE A 86 -11.94 7.68 -2.80
N LEU A 87 -11.16 6.73 -3.34
CA LEU A 87 -10.32 6.97 -4.52
C LEU A 87 -11.14 7.34 -5.77
N LEU A 88 -12.29 6.70 -5.97
CA LEU A 88 -13.19 7.01 -7.08
C LEU A 88 -13.67 8.46 -6.99
N VAL A 89 -14.11 8.91 -5.80
CA VAL A 89 -14.55 10.29 -5.59
C VAL A 89 -13.42 11.26 -5.89
N ILE A 90 -12.21 11.05 -5.34
CA ILE A 90 -11.07 11.95 -5.58
C ILE A 90 -10.73 11.98 -7.08
N SER A 91 -10.70 10.82 -7.75
CA SER A 91 -10.39 10.72 -9.17
C SER A 91 -11.41 11.49 -10.04
N LEU A 92 -12.70 11.42 -9.68
CA LEU A 92 -13.76 12.19 -10.33
C LEU A 92 -13.57 13.70 -10.15
N LEU A 93 -13.22 14.16 -8.94
CA LEU A 93 -12.97 15.58 -8.67
C LEU A 93 -11.76 16.12 -9.46
N VAL A 94 -10.66 15.35 -9.50
CA VAL A 94 -9.47 15.71 -10.29
C VAL A 94 -9.78 15.74 -11.78
N THR A 95 -10.48 14.72 -12.29
CA THR A 95 -10.87 14.65 -13.71
C THR A 95 -11.75 15.84 -14.07
N TYR A 96 -12.71 16.18 -13.22
CA TYR A 96 -13.57 17.34 -13.40
C TYR A 96 -12.78 18.65 -13.49
N ALA A 97 -11.87 18.91 -12.53
CA ALA A 97 -11.01 20.09 -12.56
C ALA A 97 -10.08 20.13 -13.78
N SER A 98 -9.53 18.97 -14.17
CA SER A 98 -8.67 18.81 -15.34
C SER A 98 -9.39 19.14 -16.64
N VAL A 99 -10.61 18.63 -16.81
CA VAL A 99 -11.45 18.91 -17.99
C VAL A 99 -11.80 20.39 -18.06
N LEU A 100 -12.20 21.02 -16.94
CA LEU A 100 -12.46 22.46 -16.91
C LEU A 100 -11.21 23.28 -17.25
N LEU A 101 -10.05 22.90 -16.72
CA LEU A 101 -8.79 23.59 -17.00
C LEU A 101 -8.39 23.44 -18.48
N LEU A 102 -8.54 22.24 -19.05
CA LEU A 102 -8.31 22.00 -20.47
C LEU A 102 -9.25 22.84 -21.35
N LEU A 103 -10.55 22.88 -21.02
CA LEU A 103 -11.53 23.73 -21.71
C LEU A 103 -11.14 25.21 -21.64
N ALA A 104 -10.71 25.69 -20.47
CA ALA A 104 -10.24 27.06 -20.29
C ALA A 104 -8.99 27.35 -21.15
N LEU A 105 -8.01 26.44 -21.16
CA LEU A 105 -6.81 26.59 -21.99
C LEU A 105 -7.14 26.61 -23.48
N LEU A 106 -8.02 25.73 -23.96
CA LEU A 106 -8.47 25.71 -25.36
C LEU A 106 -9.21 27.00 -25.74
N LEU A 107 -10.10 27.50 -24.88
CA LEU A 107 -10.81 28.76 -25.11
C LEU A 107 -9.86 29.95 -25.17
N TRP A 108 -8.87 29.97 -24.28
CA TRP A 108 -7.82 30.98 -24.26
C TRP A 108 -6.97 30.95 -25.54
N LEU A 109 -6.56 29.77 -26.01
CA LEU A 109 -5.85 29.59 -27.28
C LEU A 109 -6.69 30.05 -28.48
N CYS A 110 -8.01 29.83 -28.45
CA CYS A 110 -8.95 30.33 -29.46
C CYS A 110 -9.30 31.82 -29.34
N GLY A 111 -8.71 32.54 -28.36
CA GLY A 111 -8.98 33.96 -28.11
C GLY A 111 -10.43 34.25 -27.68
N GLN A 112 -11.12 33.28 -27.08
CA GLN A 112 -12.49 33.41 -26.57
C GLN A 112 -12.49 33.89 -25.11
N PRO A 113 -13.58 34.55 -24.64
CA PRO A 113 -13.68 34.97 -23.25
C PRO A 113 -13.84 33.77 -22.31
N LEU A 114 -13.18 33.82 -21.15
CA LEU A 114 -13.25 32.80 -20.10
C LEU A 114 -14.41 33.09 -19.15
N HIS A 115 -15.65 32.84 -19.57
CA HIS A 115 -16.81 32.99 -18.69
C HIS A 115 -17.12 31.68 -17.98
N LEU A 116 -16.66 31.57 -16.72
CA LEU A 116 -16.93 30.38 -15.91
C LEU A 116 -18.34 30.47 -15.30
N HIS A 117 -19.17 29.46 -15.57
CA HIS A 117 -20.55 29.40 -15.08
C HIS A 117 -20.61 29.34 -13.53
N PRO A 118 -21.63 29.96 -12.87
CA PRO A 118 -21.76 29.95 -11.41
C PRO A 118 -21.78 28.55 -10.78
N VAL A 119 -22.35 27.55 -11.45
CA VAL A 119 -22.36 26.16 -10.96
C VAL A 119 -20.94 25.63 -10.81
N HIS A 120 -20.06 25.89 -11.79
CA HIS A 120 -18.66 25.47 -11.73
C HIS A 120 -17.92 26.24 -10.63
N LYS A 121 -18.21 27.53 -10.44
CA LYS A 121 -17.66 28.33 -9.34
C LYS A 121 -17.97 27.72 -7.97
N VAL A 122 -19.24 27.32 -7.75
CA VAL A 122 -19.66 26.63 -6.51
C VAL A 122 -18.95 25.28 -6.36
N LEU A 123 -18.87 24.49 -7.44
CA LEU A 123 -18.24 23.17 -7.37
C LEU A 123 -16.72 23.26 -7.12
N LEU A 124 -16.03 24.28 -7.65
CA LEU A 124 -14.62 24.53 -7.34
C LEU A 124 -14.40 24.85 -5.85
N LEU A 125 -15.27 25.70 -5.27
CA LEU A 125 -15.21 26.00 -3.83
C LEU A 125 -15.49 24.75 -2.98
N LEU A 126 -16.43 23.90 -3.41
CA LEU A 126 -16.71 22.63 -2.74
C LEU A 126 -15.50 21.69 -2.79
N ILE A 127 -14.82 21.58 -3.94
CA ILE A 127 -13.59 20.77 -4.07
C ILE A 127 -12.52 21.28 -3.11
N ILE A 128 -12.28 22.59 -3.07
CA ILE A 128 -11.30 23.19 -2.15
C ILE A 128 -11.65 22.86 -0.69
N LEU A 129 -12.93 23.00 -0.31
CA LEU A 129 -13.40 22.70 1.03
C LEU A 129 -13.19 21.21 1.38
N LEU A 130 -13.49 20.29 0.47
CA LEU A 130 -13.31 18.85 0.66
C LEU A 130 -11.83 18.49 0.83
N VAL A 131 -10.95 19.03 -0.03
CA VAL A 131 -9.50 18.80 0.09
C VAL A 131 -8.97 19.38 1.40
N ALA A 132 -9.39 20.58 1.78
CA ALA A 132 -8.99 21.19 3.05
C ALA A 132 -9.46 20.36 4.26
N ALA A 133 -10.71 19.89 4.26
CA ALA A 133 -11.23 19.02 5.31
C ALA A 133 -10.44 17.70 5.39
N GLY A 134 -10.09 17.12 4.24
CA GLY A 134 -9.25 15.92 4.17
C GLY A 134 -7.86 16.13 4.76
N LEU A 135 -7.18 17.22 4.40
CA LEU A 135 -5.85 17.57 4.93
C LEU A 135 -5.89 17.81 6.45
N VAL A 136 -6.93 18.48 6.96
CA VAL A 136 -7.14 18.65 8.40
C VAL A 136 -7.38 17.30 9.08
N GLY A 137 -8.18 16.42 8.47
CA GLY A 137 -8.41 15.07 8.98
C GLY A 137 -7.12 14.26 9.09
N LEU A 138 -6.25 14.32 8.07
CA LEU A 138 -4.93 13.68 8.12
C LEU A 138 -4.06 14.26 9.24
N GLU A 139 -4.00 15.58 9.40
CA GLU A 139 -3.18 16.19 10.46
C GLU A 139 -3.66 15.81 11.87
N VAL A 140 -4.97 15.77 12.09
CA VAL A 140 -5.55 15.53 13.42
C VAL A 140 -5.53 14.05 13.78
N GLN A 141 -5.93 13.17 12.85
CA GLN A 141 -6.17 11.76 13.15
C GLN A 141 -4.99 10.86 12.75
N TRP A 142 -4.27 11.21 11.67
CA TRP A 142 -3.27 10.34 11.04
C TRP A 142 -1.95 11.08 10.79
N ARG A 143 -1.47 11.83 11.78
CA ARG A 143 -0.26 12.65 11.65
C ARG A 143 0.99 11.85 11.28
N GLN A 144 1.03 10.56 11.62
CA GLN A 144 2.14 9.67 11.29
C GLN A 144 2.31 9.50 9.77
N GLU A 145 1.21 9.54 9.01
CA GLU A 145 1.18 9.34 7.55
C GLU A 145 1.94 10.41 6.76
N TRP A 146 2.21 11.57 7.37
CA TRP A 146 3.09 12.58 6.77
C TRP A 146 4.52 12.05 6.57
N HIS A 147 4.97 11.09 7.37
CA HIS A 147 6.26 10.42 7.18
C HIS A 147 6.24 9.55 5.91
N SER A 148 5.18 8.74 5.74
CA SER A 148 4.93 7.94 4.54
C SER A 148 4.89 8.82 3.29
N LEU A 149 4.19 9.97 3.36
CA LEU A 149 4.12 10.94 2.27
C LEU A 149 5.49 11.53 1.94
N ARG A 150 6.29 11.90 2.95
CA ARG A 150 7.64 12.45 2.74
C ARG A 150 8.57 11.43 2.07
N LEU A 151 8.56 10.18 2.52
CA LEU A 151 9.34 9.10 1.94
C LEU A 151 8.92 8.83 0.49
N SER A 152 7.60 8.81 0.24
CA SER A 152 7.09 8.64 -1.10
C SER A 152 7.47 9.81 -2.02
N LEU A 153 7.44 11.04 -1.53
CA LEU A 153 7.91 12.21 -2.28
C LEU A 153 9.40 12.09 -2.62
N GLN A 154 10.25 11.59 -1.72
CA GLN A 154 11.66 11.35 -2.03
C GLN A 154 11.84 10.29 -3.13
N ALA A 155 11.04 9.22 -3.09
CA ALA A 155 11.06 8.18 -4.10
C ALA A 155 10.51 8.64 -5.46
N THR A 156 9.47 9.48 -5.46
CA THR A 156 8.75 9.91 -6.67
C THR A 156 9.22 11.24 -7.25
N ALA A 157 10.00 12.03 -6.50
CA ALA A 157 10.50 13.35 -6.90
C ALA A 157 11.21 13.36 -8.26
N PRO A 158 12.09 12.40 -8.62
CA PRO A 158 12.71 12.39 -9.95
C PRO A 158 11.68 12.31 -11.09
N PHE A 159 10.62 11.53 -10.92
CA PHE A 159 9.58 11.37 -11.94
C PHE A 159 8.68 12.61 -12.01
N LEU A 160 8.33 13.19 -10.86
CA LEU A 160 7.60 14.47 -10.79
C LEU A 160 8.41 15.60 -11.43
N HIS A 161 9.73 15.60 -11.26
CA HIS A 161 10.63 16.56 -11.88
C HIS A 161 10.64 16.44 -13.41
N ILE A 162 10.77 15.22 -13.95
CA ILE A 162 10.67 14.98 -15.40
C ILE A 162 9.33 15.50 -15.94
N GLY A 163 8.23 15.22 -15.24
CA GLY A 163 6.90 15.73 -15.58
C GLY A 163 6.85 17.27 -15.57
N ALA A 164 7.43 17.91 -14.57
CA ALA A 164 7.49 19.37 -14.48
C ALA A 164 8.33 19.99 -15.61
N VAL A 165 9.47 19.39 -15.97
CA VAL A 165 10.31 19.81 -17.11
C VAL A 165 9.55 19.68 -18.42
N ALA A 166 8.83 18.57 -18.64
CA ALA A 166 7.98 18.40 -19.81
C ALA A 166 6.87 19.46 -19.86
N GLY A 167 6.20 19.71 -18.73
CA GLY A 167 5.15 20.72 -18.60
C GLY A 167 5.61 22.14 -18.91
N ILE A 168 6.74 22.59 -18.32
CA ILE A 168 7.26 23.94 -18.58
C ILE A 168 7.73 24.10 -20.04
N THR A 169 8.24 23.03 -20.64
CA THR A 169 8.63 22.99 -22.05
C THR A 169 7.42 23.15 -22.98
N LEU A 170 6.32 22.45 -22.69
CA LEU A 170 5.07 22.60 -23.45
C LEU A 170 4.46 24.00 -23.30
N LEU A 171 4.58 24.62 -22.13
CA LEU A 171 4.10 25.98 -21.87
C LEU A 171 4.95 27.07 -22.54
N ALA A 172 6.16 26.76 -23.01
CA ALA A 172 7.04 27.75 -23.64
C ALA A 172 6.39 28.41 -24.87
N TRP A 173 5.68 27.64 -25.70
CA TRP A 173 5.04 28.16 -26.92
C TRP A 173 3.87 29.12 -26.63
N PRO A 174 2.87 28.76 -25.78
CA PRO A 174 1.83 29.71 -25.38
C PRO A 174 2.36 30.97 -24.69
N VAL A 175 3.41 30.84 -23.88
CA VAL A 175 4.07 32.00 -23.23
C VAL A 175 4.70 32.91 -24.28
N ALA A 176 5.38 32.34 -25.30
CA ALA A 176 5.93 33.10 -26.41
C ALA A 176 4.84 33.82 -27.21
N ASP A 177 3.74 33.15 -27.56
CA ASP A 177 2.60 33.78 -28.25
C ASP A 177 2.03 34.96 -27.44
N THR A 178 1.84 34.76 -26.13
CA THR A 178 1.35 35.80 -25.22
C THR A 178 2.32 37.00 -25.15
N PHE A 179 3.63 36.73 -25.14
CA PHE A 179 4.67 37.75 -25.14
C PHE A 179 4.61 38.64 -26.40
N TYR A 180 4.31 38.06 -27.57
CA TYR A 180 4.15 38.82 -28.81
C TYR A 180 2.85 39.63 -28.85
N ARG A 181 1.77 39.15 -28.23
CA ARG A 181 0.46 39.84 -28.19
C ARG A 181 0.39 41.00 -27.20
N ILE A 182 1.09 40.93 -26.08
CA ILE A 182 1.13 42.02 -25.10
C ILE A 182 1.83 43.23 -25.76
N HIS A 183 1.27 44.44 -25.64
CA HIS A 183 1.90 45.65 -26.19
C HIS A 183 2.66 46.45 -25.11
N GLN A 184 2.22 46.39 -23.86
CA GLN A 184 2.83 47.12 -22.75
C GLN A 184 4.12 46.45 -22.25
N ARG A 185 5.15 47.26 -21.95
CA ARG A 185 6.47 46.75 -21.50
C ARG A 185 6.42 46.04 -20.15
N GLY A 186 5.71 46.60 -19.15
CA GLY A 186 5.65 46.04 -17.80
C GLY A 186 5.18 44.57 -17.74
N PRO A 187 3.99 44.23 -18.29
CA PRO A 187 3.49 42.86 -18.28
C PRO A 187 4.37 41.87 -19.07
N LYS A 188 5.09 42.32 -20.12
CA LYS A 188 6.07 41.48 -20.83
C LYS A 188 7.22 41.06 -19.92
N PHE A 189 7.81 42.02 -19.23
CA PHE A 189 8.90 41.75 -18.30
C PHE A 189 8.43 40.84 -17.17
N LEU A 190 7.24 41.07 -16.63
CA LEU A 190 6.65 40.20 -15.61
C LEU A 190 6.45 38.76 -16.12
N LEU A 191 5.91 38.59 -17.33
CA LEU A 191 5.70 37.27 -17.93
C LEU A 191 7.01 36.51 -18.13
N LEU A 192 8.04 37.15 -18.69
CA LEU A 192 9.35 36.54 -18.85
C LEU A 192 10.01 36.21 -17.51
N LEU A 193 9.95 37.13 -16.54
CA LEU A 193 10.53 36.94 -15.23
C LEU A 193 9.88 35.75 -14.50
N LEU A 194 8.56 35.60 -14.59
CA LEU A 194 7.84 34.46 -14.04
C LEU A 194 8.23 33.16 -14.74
N PHE A 195 8.23 33.15 -16.08
CA PHE A 195 8.55 31.94 -16.85
C PHE A 195 9.99 31.46 -16.62
N PHE A 196 10.98 32.35 -16.70
CA PHE A 196 12.38 32.01 -16.45
C PHE A 196 12.65 31.71 -14.98
N GLY A 197 11.99 32.41 -14.04
CA GLY A 197 12.09 32.12 -12.61
C GLY A 197 11.57 30.72 -12.26
N VAL A 198 10.39 30.34 -12.78
CA VAL A 198 9.82 28.99 -12.60
C VAL A 198 10.68 27.94 -13.29
N SER A 199 11.14 28.21 -14.52
CA SER A 199 12.03 27.29 -15.24
C SER A 199 13.31 27.04 -14.45
N LEU A 200 13.99 28.11 -14.01
CA LEU A 200 15.21 28.00 -13.21
C LEU A 200 14.97 27.20 -11.92
N ALA A 201 13.88 27.48 -11.20
CA ALA A 201 13.52 26.71 -10.01
C ALA A 201 13.37 25.22 -10.33
N ILE A 202 12.60 24.85 -11.37
CA ILE A 202 12.43 23.46 -11.81
C ILE A 202 13.78 22.84 -12.16
N TYR A 203 14.64 23.52 -12.92
CA TYR A 203 15.97 22.97 -13.29
C TYR A 203 16.93 22.82 -12.10
N LEU A 204 16.73 23.57 -11.01
CA LEU A 204 17.51 23.45 -9.79
C LEU A 204 16.97 22.41 -8.79
N VAL A 205 15.71 22.00 -8.91
CA VAL A 205 15.09 20.97 -8.03
C VAL A 205 15.94 19.70 -7.86
N PRO A 206 16.61 19.14 -8.87
CA PRO A 206 17.43 17.93 -8.71
C PRO A 206 18.52 18.05 -7.64
N LEU A 207 19.01 19.25 -7.36
CA LEU A 207 19.98 19.50 -6.29
C LEU A 207 19.40 19.28 -4.88
N CYS A 208 18.07 19.31 -4.76
CA CYS A 208 17.34 19.11 -3.51
C CYS A 208 16.72 17.71 -3.38
N ILE A 209 16.79 16.87 -4.43
CA ILE A 209 16.24 15.52 -4.40
C ILE A 209 17.21 14.60 -3.65
N SER A 210 16.75 14.06 -2.53
CA SER A 210 17.46 13.02 -1.77
C SER A 210 16.82 11.66 -2.03
N SER A 211 17.63 10.61 -2.16
CA SER A 211 17.14 9.23 -2.26
C SER A 211 17.00 8.64 -0.86
N ALA A 212 15.83 8.09 -0.55
CA ALA A 212 15.64 7.32 0.69
C ALA A 212 16.44 6.00 0.69
N CYS A 213 16.82 5.50 -0.49
CA CYS A 213 17.49 4.20 -0.63
C CYS A 213 19.03 4.30 -0.59
N ILE A 214 19.59 5.51 -0.69
CA ILE A 214 21.04 5.74 -0.68
C ILE A 214 21.35 6.53 0.58
N MET A 215 21.78 5.82 1.62
CA MET A 215 22.13 6.39 2.92
C MET A 215 23.62 6.15 3.18
N GLU A 216 24.28 7.11 3.84
CA GLU A 216 25.61 6.83 4.35
C GLU A 216 25.53 5.81 5.50
N PRO A 217 26.54 4.95 5.70
CA PRO A 217 26.52 3.93 6.75
C PRO A 217 26.25 4.48 8.15
N LYS A 218 26.63 5.73 8.42
CA LYS A 218 26.41 6.42 9.70
C LYS A 218 24.95 6.81 9.95
N ASP A 219 24.17 6.95 8.89
CA ASP A 219 22.77 7.38 8.92
C ASP A 219 21.80 6.19 8.85
N LEU A 220 22.32 4.97 8.68
CA LEU A 220 21.50 3.76 8.65
C LEU A 220 20.79 3.55 9.98
N PRO A 221 19.50 3.16 9.96
CA PRO A 221 18.80 2.75 11.17
C PRO A 221 19.47 1.50 11.77
N PRO A 222 19.18 1.17 13.03
CA PRO A 222 19.60 -0.11 13.60
C PRO A 222 19.19 -1.26 12.67
N LYS A 223 20.07 -2.27 12.57
CA LYS A 223 19.82 -3.45 11.73
C LYS A 223 18.45 -4.04 12.10
N PRO A 224 17.54 -4.26 11.13
CA PRO A 224 16.26 -4.90 11.41
C PRO A 224 16.46 -6.25 12.08
N GLU A 225 15.54 -6.56 12.99
CA GLU A 225 15.45 -7.88 13.59
C GLU A 225 15.11 -8.93 12.51
N LEU A 226 15.68 -10.12 12.65
CA LEU A 226 15.48 -11.22 11.71
C LEU A 226 14.37 -12.14 12.23
N MET A 227 13.41 -12.44 11.37
CA MET A 227 12.33 -13.39 11.63
C MET A 227 12.48 -14.58 10.69
N GLY A 228 12.50 -15.78 11.24
CA GLY A 228 12.59 -17.02 10.48
C GLY A 228 11.21 -17.49 10.03
N HIS A 229 10.84 -17.24 8.77
CA HIS A 229 9.59 -17.73 8.17
C HIS A 229 9.64 -19.26 8.05
N ARG A 230 8.77 -19.97 8.78
CA ARG A 230 8.82 -21.42 9.02
C ARG A 230 10.16 -21.91 9.57
N GLY A 231 10.83 -21.01 10.29
CA GLY A 231 12.20 -21.12 10.76
C GLY A 231 13.26 -20.72 9.75
N ALA A 232 14.18 -21.64 9.43
CA ALA A 232 15.29 -21.42 8.52
C ALA A 232 15.19 -22.36 7.32
N PRO A 233 14.20 -22.18 6.42
CA PRO A 233 13.84 -23.18 5.41
C PRO A 233 14.89 -23.31 4.28
N MET A 234 15.92 -22.45 4.24
CA MET A 234 17.11 -22.64 3.39
C MET A 234 18.21 -23.51 4.03
N LEU A 235 18.13 -23.77 5.34
CA LEU A 235 19.15 -24.45 6.14
C LEU A 235 18.62 -25.72 6.84
N ALA A 236 17.31 -25.91 6.92
CA ALA A 236 16.67 -27.04 7.55
C ALA A 236 15.26 -27.26 6.96
N PRO A 237 14.66 -28.46 7.12
CA PRO A 237 13.29 -28.72 6.71
C PRO A 237 12.33 -27.78 7.45
N GLU A 238 11.48 -27.06 6.72
CA GLU A 238 10.53 -26.08 7.30
C GLU A 238 9.65 -26.69 8.40
N ASN A 239 9.24 -25.88 9.39
CA ASN A 239 8.32 -26.30 10.45
C ASN A 239 8.79 -27.52 11.28
N THR A 240 10.10 -27.69 11.46
CA THR A 240 10.71 -28.73 12.31
C THR A 240 11.51 -28.12 13.47
N LEU A 241 11.81 -28.93 14.51
CA LEU A 241 12.66 -28.50 15.62
C LEU A 241 14.10 -28.22 15.17
N MET A 242 14.60 -28.95 14.17
CA MET A 242 15.86 -28.60 13.51
C MET A 242 15.80 -27.19 12.89
N SER A 243 14.70 -26.83 12.23
CA SER A 243 14.50 -25.48 11.69
C SER A 243 14.55 -24.41 12.79
N LEU A 244 13.93 -24.68 13.94
CA LEU A 244 13.95 -23.78 15.10
C LEU A 244 15.38 -23.54 15.60
N ARG A 245 16.18 -24.60 15.75
CA ARG A 245 17.60 -24.50 16.15
C ARG A 245 18.40 -23.70 15.13
N LYS A 246 18.23 -23.97 13.84
CA LYS A 246 18.91 -23.22 12.77
C LYS A 246 18.50 -21.74 12.76
N THR A 247 17.25 -21.42 13.06
CA THR A 247 16.79 -20.03 13.25
C THR A 247 17.55 -19.33 14.38
N ALA A 248 17.70 -19.97 15.53
CA ALA A 248 18.50 -19.44 16.64
C ALA A 248 19.97 -19.25 16.24
N GLU A 249 20.58 -20.24 15.57
CA GLU A 249 21.97 -20.18 15.07
C GLU A 249 22.20 -19.01 14.12
N CYS A 250 21.18 -18.59 13.36
CA CYS A 250 21.25 -17.45 12.44
C CYS A 250 21.11 -16.09 13.13
N GLY A 251 20.86 -16.06 14.45
CA GLY A 251 20.60 -14.84 15.21
C GLY A 251 19.24 -14.19 14.90
N ALA A 252 18.28 -14.98 14.41
CA ALA A 252 16.89 -14.55 14.35
C ALA A 252 16.29 -14.52 15.76
N VAL A 253 15.33 -13.63 15.96
CA VAL A 253 14.68 -13.39 17.27
C VAL A 253 13.25 -13.94 17.32
N VAL A 254 12.64 -14.15 16.15
CA VAL A 254 11.32 -14.75 16.00
C VAL A 254 11.43 -15.98 15.10
N PHE A 255 10.80 -17.08 15.52
CA PHE A 255 10.46 -18.22 14.68
C PHE A 255 8.99 -18.12 14.30
N GLU A 256 8.72 -17.88 13.02
CA GLU A 256 7.38 -17.86 12.46
C GLU A 256 7.00 -19.28 11.99
N THR A 257 5.74 -19.68 12.17
CA THR A 257 5.25 -21.00 11.75
C THR A 257 3.74 -21.03 11.50
N ASP A 258 3.24 -22.17 11.04
CA ASP A 258 1.82 -22.42 10.80
C ASP A 258 1.30 -23.50 11.75
N VAL A 259 0.18 -23.23 12.43
CA VAL A 259 -0.43 -24.19 13.36
C VAL A 259 -1.74 -24.72 12.76
N MET A 260 -1.82 -26.04 12.67
CA MET A 260 -3.02 -26.81 12.36
C MET A 260 -3.48 -27.62 13.58
N ILE A 261 -4.70 -28.13 13.54
CA ILE A 261 -5.25 -29.02 14.56
C ILE A 261 -5.47 -30.42 13.99
N SER A 262 -5.08 -31.46 14.73
CA SER A 262 -5.31 -32.87 14.36
C SER A 262 -6.76 -33.30 14.61
N SER A 263 -7.13 -34.49 14.12
CA SER A 263 -8.49 -35.02 14.27
C SER A 263 -8.88 -35.30 15.72
N ASP A 264 -7.89 -35.51 16.58
CA ASP A 264 -7.98 -35.67 18.04
C ASP A 264 -7.67 -34.40 18.84
N GLY A 265 -7.61 -33.23 18.16
CA GLY A 265 -7.58 -31.92 18.83
C GLY A 265 -6.21 -31.44 19.29
N ILE A 266 -5.11 -32.00 18.78
CA ILE A 266 -3.75 -31.62 19.15
C ILE A 266 -3.20 -30.61 18.13
N PRO A 267 -2.80 -29.39 18.55
CA PRO A 267 -2.17 -28.43 17.67
C PRO A 267 -0.75 -28.88 17.25
N PHE A 268 -0.46 -28.81 15.95
CA PHE A 268 0.80 -29.24 15.35
C PHE A 268 1.27 -28.29 14.25
N LEU A 269 2.56 -28.32 13.93
CA LEU A 269 3.14 -27.42 12.94
C LEU A 269 2.98 -27.99 11.53
N MET A 270 2.23 -27.28 10.68
CA MET A 270 2.07 -27.63 9.27
C MET A 270 1.49 -26.46 8.48
N HIS A 271 2.13 -26.14 7.35
CA HIS A 271 1.65 -25.11 6.45
C HIS A 271 0.58 -25.64 5.48
N ASP A 272 0.79 -26.85 4.97
CA ASP A 272 0.03 -27.37 3.84
C ASP A 272 -1.25 -28.09 4.28
N GLU A 273 -2.32 -27.92 3.52
CA GLU A 273 -3.55 -28.70 3.68
C GLU A 273 -3.33 -30.20 3.43
N ARG A 274 -2.27 -30.57 2.70
CA ARG A 274 -1.90 -31.97 2.41
C ARG A 274 -0.48 -32.24 2.83
N LEU A 275 -0.22 -33.47 3.27
CA LEU A 275 1.08 -33.86 3.84
C LEU A 275 2.12 -34.29 2.78
N THR A 276 1.79 -34.24 1.49
CA THR A 276 2.59 -34.86 0.41
C THR A 276 3.85 -34.10 0.01
N ARG A 277 3.94 -32.80 0.29
CA ARG A 277 5.09 -31.97 -0.08
C ARG A 277 6.24 -32.15 0.92
N THR A 278 5.90 -32.15 2.21
CA THR A 278 6.83 -32.02 3.33
C THR A 278 6.88 -33.25 4.23
N THR A 279 6.20 -34.34 3.86
CA THR A 279 6.31 -35.61 4.59
C THR A 279 6.34 -36.82 3.67
N ASP A 280 6.56 -38.00 4.27
CA ASP A 280 6.53 -39.32 3.63
C ASP A 280 5.14 -39.99 3.69
N VAL A 281 4.05 -39.22 3.79
CA VAL A 281 2.67 -39.72 3.85
C VAL A 281 2.33 -40.69 2.72
N VAL A 282 2.93 -40.52 1.54
CA VAL A 282 2.70 -41.39 0.37
C VAL A 282 3.15 -42.82 0.64
N SER A 283 4.23 -43.02 1.39
CA SER A 283 4.69 -44.35 1.79
C SER A 283 4.00 -44.88 3.05
N VAL A 284 3.67 -44.01 4.01
CA VAL A 284 3.11 -44.45 5.31
C VAL A 284 1.60 -44.66 5.26
N PHE A 285 0.87 -43.83 4.52
CA PHE A 285 -0.60 -43.85 4.39
C PHE A 285 -1.04 -43.64 2.93
N PRO A 286 -0.75 -44.59 2.01
CA PRO A 286 -1.00 -44.42 0.57
C PRO A 286 -2.47 -44.16 0.22
N ASP A 287 -3.41 -44.74 0.98
CA ASP A 287 -4.85 -44.58 0.75
C ASP A 287 -5.40 -43.21 1.21
N ARG A 288 -4.61 -42.44 1.97
CA ARG A 288 -5.02 -41.15 2.57
C ARG A 288 -4.19 -39.96 2.07
N VAL A 289 -3.46 -40.13 0.97
CA VAL A 289 -2.56 -39.10 0.40
C VAL A 289 -3.26 -37.77 0.09
N ASN A 290 -4.55 -37.82 -0.26
CA ASN A 290 -5.34 -36.63 -0.61
C ASN A 290 -6.18 -36.08 0.56
N ASN A 291 -6.13 -36.72 1.73
CA ASN A 291 -6.83 -36.23 2.91
C ASN A 291 -6.23 -34.92 3.39
N HIS A 292 -7.05 -34.14 4.11
CA HIS A 292 -6.56 -32.94 4.76
C HIS A 292 -5.62 -33.35 5.91
N SER A 293 -4.58 -32.57 6.18
CA SER A 293 -3.62 -32.79 7.27
C SER A 293 -4.31 -32.91 8.64
N SER A 294 -5.35 -32.09 8.88
CA SER A 294 -6.22 -32.18 10.06
C SER A 294 -7.06 -33.47 10.16
N ASP A 295 -7.21 -34.27 9.10
CA ASP A 295 -7.97 -35.52 9.19
C ASP A 295 -7.18 -36.63 9.91
N PHE A 296 -5.87 -36.44 10.11
CA PHE A 296 -5.00 -37.41 10.77
C PHE A 296 -4.98 -37.17 12.28
N SER A 297 -4.96 -38.26 13.04
CA SER A 297 -4.75 -38.19 14.50
C SER A 297 -3.29 -37.86 14.79
N TRP A 298 -3.00 -37.35 15.99
CA TRP A 298 -1.62 -37.07 16.39
C TRP A 298 -0.73 -38.32 16.35
N ALA A 299 -1.25 -39.47 16.77
CA ALA A 299 -0.52 -40.73 16.73
C ALA A 299 -0.13 -41.14 15.29
N GLU A 300 -0.95 -40.77 14.29
CA GLU A 300 -0.63 -40.98 12.87
C GLU A 300 0.39 -39.96 12.37
N LEU A 301 0.20 -38.66 12.69
CA LEU A 301 1.10 -37.58 12.28
C LEU A 301 2.51 -37.79 12.82
N LYS A 302 2.66 -38.25 14.06
CA LYS A 302 3.95 -38.55 14.69
C LYS A 302 4.75 -39.66 13.99
N ARG A 303 4.09 -40.52 13.19
CA ARG A 303 4.76 -41.57 12.42
C ARG A 303 5.39 -41.05 11.13
N LEU A 304 5.04 -39.84 10.70
CA LEU A 304 5.52 -39.27 9.46
C LEU A 304 6.90 -38.63 9.64
N ASN A 305 7.75 -38.87 8.66
CA ASN A 305 9.02 -38.19 8.52
C ASN A 305 8.81 -36.83 7.87
N ALA A 306 9.23 -35.75 8.53
CA ALA A 306 9.05 -34.37 8.06
C ALA A 306 10.34 -33.72 7.53
N GLY A 307 11.43 -34.48 7.38
CA GLY A 307 12.72 -33.91 6.98
C GLY A 307 13.40 -34.55 5.76
N SER A 308 13.13 -35.82 5.46
CA SER A 308 13.76 -36.54 4.33
C SER A 308 13.47 -35.90 2.97
N TRP A 309 12.30 -35.28 2.82
CA TRP A 309 11.93 -34.57 1.59
C TRP A 309 12.91 -33.43 1.26
N PHE A 310 13.49 -32.79 2.28
CA PHE A 310 14.42 -31.66 2.14
C PHE A 310 15.77 -32.09 1.54
N LEU A 311 16.13 -33.35 1.73
CA LEU A 311 17.34 -33.94 1.15
C LEU A 311 17.11 -34.40 -0.29
N GLN A 312 15.89 -34.86 -0.58
CA GLN A 312 15.49 -35.33 -1.91
C GLN A 312 15.20 -34.16 -2.86
N ARG A 313 14.71 -33.04 -2.31
CA ARG A 313 14.27 -31.87 -3.06
C ARG A 313 14.93 -30.63 -2.46
N GLN A 314 15.55 -29.80 -3.27
CA GLN A 314 16.02 -28.49 -2.83
C GLN A 314 14.87 -27.48 -2.97
N PRO A 315 14.25 -26.99 -1.87
CA PRO A 315 13.09 -26.09 -1.96
C PRO A 315 13.46 -24.69 -2.45
N PHE A 316 14.71 -24.24 -2.23
CA PHE A 316 15.16 -22.91 -2.60
C PHE A 316 16.37 -22.97 -3.53
N TRP A 317 16.34 -22.10 -4.54
CA TRP A 317 17.49 -21.88 -5.41
C TRP A 317 18.67 -21.32 -4.60
N GLY A 318 19.80 -22.02 -4.62
CA GLY A 318 21.02 -21.60 -3.90
C GLY A 318 21.11 -22.09 -2.45
N ALA A 319 20.16 -22.91 -1.97
CA ALA A 319 20.34 -23.62 -0.70
C ALA A 319 21.54 -24.57 -0.78
N LYS A 320 22.43 -24.50 0.21
CA LYS A 320 23.60 -25.38 0.27
C LYS A 320 23.16 -26.77 0.74
N PRO A 321 23.74 -27.87 0.20
CA PRO A 321 23.53 -29.20 0.76
C PRO A 321 23.91 -29.23 2.24
N LEU A 322 23.13 -29.97 3.03
CA LEU A 322 23.40 -30.15 4.45
C LEU A 322 24.71 -30.90 4.69
N SER A 323 25.40 -30.56 5.78
CA SER A 323 26.59 -31.28 6.22
C SER A 323 26.21 -32.66 6.77
N GLY A 324 27.16 -33.60 6.86
CA GLY A 324 26.86 -34.98 7.30
C GLY A 324 26.06 -35.09 8.61
N PRO A 325 26.40 -34.36 9.69
CA PRO A 325 25.60 -34.31 10.91
C PRO A 325 24.19 -33.73 10.70
N ASP A 326 24.09 -32.59 10.00
CA ASP A 326 22.80 -31.93 9.73
C ASP A 326 21.90 -32.82 8.84
N GLN A 327 22.48 -33.57 7.90
CA GLN A 327 21.75 -34.51 7.06
C GLN A 327 21.10 -35.62 7.90
N LYS A 328 21.85 -36.21 8.84
CA LYS A 328 21.32 -37.22 9.75
C LYS A 328 20.25 -36.67 10.67
N GLU A 329 20.37 -35.43 11.12
CA GLU A 329 19.33 -34.78 11.91
C GLU A 329 18.07 -34.53 11.09
N ALA A 330 18.21 -34.07 9.84
CA ALA A 330 17.10 -33.87 8.90
C ALA A 330 16.37 -35.19 8.61
N GLU A 331 17.09 -36.29 8.39
CA GLU A 331 16.51 -37.63 8.18
C GLU A 331 15.67 -38.11 9.37
N ASN A 332 15.88 -37.58 10.57
CA ASN A 332 15.20 -37.99 11.79
C ASN A 332 14.12 -37.00 12.27
N GLN A 333 13.80 -35.96 11.49
CA GLN A 333 12.74 -35.02 11.86
C GLN A 333 11.34 -35.63 11.68
N THR A 334 10.46 -35.35 12.65
CA THR A 334 9.02 -35.63 12.60
C THR A 334 8.22 -34.33 12.58
N VAL A 335 6.92 -34.40 12.32
CA VAL A 335 6.01 -33.26 12.50
C VAL A 335 5.93 -32.94 14.01
N PRO A 336 6.30 -31.73 14.47
CA PRO A 336 6.26 -31.39 15.89
C PRO A 336 4.88 -30.86 16.32
N THR A 337 4.56 -31.06 17.60
CA THR A 337 3.43 -30.36 18.23
C THR A 337 3.77 -28.89 18.51
N LEU A 338 2.73 -28.07 18.71
CA LEU A 338 2.93 -26.71 19.19
C LEU A 338 3.57 -26.70 20.60
N ASP A 339 3.20 -27.62 21.48
CA ASP A 339 3.78 -27.70 22.84
C ASP A 339 5.29 -28.01 22.81
N GLU A 340 5.73 -28.94 21.95
CA GLU A 340 7.14 -29.23 21.73
C GLU A 340 7.89 -27.99 21.22
N LEU A 341 7.33 -27.28 20.24
CA LEU A 341 7.89 -26.02 19.73
C LEU A 341 8.06 -24.99 20.84
N LEU A 342 7.00 -24.72 21.61
CA LEU A 342 7.00 -23.69 22.66
C LEU A 342 8.07 -23.98 23.72
N LYS A 343 8.16 -25.23 24.17
CA LYS A 343 9.17 -25.65 25.16
C LYS A 343 10.58 -25.49 24.65
N GLU A 344 10.83 -25.88 23.40
CA GLU A 344 12.17 -25.74 22.82
C GLU A 344 12.53 -24.28 22.54
N ALA A 345 11.58 -23.47 22.09
CA ALA A 345 11.77 -22.04 21.87
C ALA A 345 12.09 -21.30 23.18
N ALA A 346 11.46 -21.69 24.30
CA ALA A 346 11.79 -21.18 25.62
C ALA A 346 13.24 -21.47 26.03
N VAL A 347 13.76 -22.66 25.70
CA VAL A 347 15.17 -23.03 25.94
C VAL A 347 16.12 -22.19 25.07
N LEU A 348 15.74 -21.92 23.82
CA LEU A 348 16.52 -21.13 22.87
C LEU A 348 16.35 -19.62 23.01
N ASN A 349 15.49 -19.16 23.93
CA ASN A 349 15.11 -17.75 24.09
C ASN A 349 14.62 -17.10 22.77
N LEU A 350 13.85 -17.85 21.98
CA LEU A 350 13.24 -17.39 20.73
C LEU A 350 11.77 -17.03 20.95
N SER A 351 11.34 -15.90 20.40
CA SER A 351 9.92 -15.60 20.30
C SER A 351 9.28 -16.44 19.19
N ILE A 352 8.03 -16.82 19.37
CA ILE A 352 7.24 -17.58 18.42
C ILE A 352 6.15 -16.69 17.84
N MET A 353 6.04 -16.68 16.52
CA MET A 353 4.91 -16.11 15.82
C MET A 353 4.22 -17.24 15.05
N PHE A 354 2.89 -17.31 15.05
CA PHE A 354 2.23 -18.30 14.21
C PHE A 354 0.91 -17.88 13.59
N ASP A 355 0.69 -18.39 12.38
CA ASP A 355 -0.57 -18.32 11.67
C ASP A 355 -1.47 -19.50 12.05
N LEU A 356 -2.72 -19.20 12.42
CA LEU A 356 -3.73 -20.22 12.71
C LEU A 356 -4.41 -20.67 11.41
N ARG A 357 -4.25 -21.96 11.07
CA ARG A 357 -4.86 -22.57 9.89
C ARG A 357 -6.19 -23.22 10.27
N ARG A 358 -7.28 -22.69 9.71
CA ARG A 358 -8.64 -23.19 9.95
C ARG A 358 -8.82 -24.57 9.29
N PRO A 359 -9.23 -25.62 10.03
CA PRO A 359 -9.46 -26.94 9.46
C PRO A 359 -10.76 -26.97 8.61
N PRO A 360 -11.03 -28.06 7.86
CA PRO A 360 -12.25 -28.22 7.07
C PRO A 360 -13.55 -28.07 7.87
N ARG A 361 -14.65 -27.66 7.22
CA ARG A 361 -15.96 -27.41 7.89
C ARG A 361 -16.57 -28.62 8.59
N ASN A 362 -16.23 -29.83 8.14
CA ASN A 362 -16.68 -31.09 8.73
C ASN A 362 -15.79 -31.57 9.89
N HIS A 363 -14.73 -30.84 10.22
CA HIS A 363 -13.80 -31.20 11.29
C HIS A 363 -14.42 -30.91 12.67
N THR A 364 -14.27 -31.85 13.62
CA THR A 364 -14.81 -31.74 14.99
C THR A 364 -14.44 -30.43 15.68
N TYR A 365 -13.22 -29.94 15.43
CA TYR A 365 -12.67 -28.73 16.05
C TYR A 365 -12.79 -27.48 15.16
N HIS A 366 -13.60 -27.47 14.11
CA HIS A 366 -13.67 -26.35 13.15
C HIS A 366 -13.93 -24.98 13.81
N ASP A 367 -14.86 -24.94 14.75
CA ASP A 367 -15.26 -23.69 15.42
C ASP A 367 -14.47 -23.40 16.70
N VAL A 368 -13.69 -24.37 17.19
CA VAL A 368 -13.01 -24.31 18.50
C VAL A 368 -11.49 -24.44 18.42
N PHE A 369 -10.90 -24.58 17.23
CA PHE A 369 -9.45 -24.77 17.05
C PHE A 369 -8.61 -23.61 17.63
N VAL A 370 -9.12 -22.38 17.61
CA VAL A 370 -8.47 -21.22 18.22
C VAL A 370 -8.36 -21.41 19.73
N ASN A 371 -9.45 -21.81 20.39
CA ASN A 371 -9.46 -22.05 21.84
C ASN A 371 -8.52 -23.21 22.20
N GLN A 372 -8.54 -24.29 21.43
CA GLN A 372 -7.67 -25.44 21.64
C GLN A 372 -6.17 -25.06 21.53
N THR A 373 -5.85 -24.20 20.57
CA THR A 373 -4.49 -23.69 20.38
C THR A 373 -4.08 -22.79 21.54
N LEU A 374 -4.97 -21.88 21.96
CA LEU A 374 -4.73 -21.00 23.09
C LEU A 374 -4.55 -21.76 24.40
N GLU A 375 -5.37 -22.78 24.66
CA GLU A 375 -5.23 -23.66 25.82
C GLU A 375 -3.88 -24.36 25.82
N THR A 376 -3.41 -24.83 24.65
CA THR A 376 -2.08 -25.43 24.51
C THR A 376 -0.97 -24.43 24.86
N VAL A 377 -1.07 -23.19 24.38
CA VAL A 377 -0.11 -22.12 24.72
C VAL A 377 -0.11 -21.84 26.22
N LEU A 378 -1.28 -21.70 26.85
CA LEU A 378 -1.41 -21.42 28.28
C LEU A 378 -0.88 -22.58 29.13
N ASN A 379 -1.16 -23.82 28.74
CA ASN A 379 -0.76 -25.02 29.47
C ASN A 379 0.73 -25.37 29.32
N SER A 380 1.40 -24.87 28.28
CA SER A 380 2.83 -25.12 28.05
C SER A 380 3.75 -24.53 29.13
N GLY A 381 3.26 -23.52 29.87
CA GLY A 381 4.01 -22.84 30.94
C GLY A 381 5.04 -21.83 30.43
N VAL A 382 5.09 -21.53 29.13
CA VAL A 382 6.00 -20.53 28.57
C VAL A 382 5.50 -19.11 28.81
N PRO A 383 6.41 -18.12 28.96
CA PRO A 383 6.01 -16.72 29.10
C PRO A 383 5.19 -16.25 27.90
N GLN A 384 3.99 -15.72 28.14
CA GLN A 384 3.08 -15.27 27.07
C GLN A 384 3.68 -14.17 26.19
N ALA A 385 4.61 -13.38 26.72
CA ALA A 385 5.33 -12.35 25.97
C ALA A 385 6.23 -12.90 24.85
N MET A 386 6.52 -14.21 24.86
CA MET A 386 7.26 -14.88 23.79
C MET A 386 6.36 -15.27 22.61
N VAL A 387 5.04 -15.24 22.76
CA VAL A 387 4.09 -15.70 21.72
C VAL A 387 3.39 -14.53 21.07
N MET A 388 3.42 -14.49 19.74
CA MET A 388 2.90 -13.42 18.90
C MET A 388 1.86 -13.97 17.92
N LEU A 389 0.73 -13.27 17.78
CA LEU A 389 -0.37 -13.63 16.87
C LEU A 389 -0.58 -12.49 15.87
N PRO A 390 -0.25 -12.67 14.57
CA PRO A 390 -0.47 -11.64 13.57
C PRO A 390 -1.95 -11.55 13.14
N GLY A 391 -2.52 -10.34 13.10
CA GLY A 391 -3.75 -10.01 12.36
C GLY A 391 -5.06 -9.82 13.16
N PRO A 392 -6.19 -9.56 12.46
CA PRO A 392 -7.48 -9.21 13.06
C PRO A 392 -8.17 -10.36 13.83
N GLN A 393 -7.56 -11.54 13.89
CA GLN A 393 -8.04 -12.68 14.68
C GLN A 393 -8.07 -12.36 16.20
N VAL A 394 -7.30 -11.35 16.63
CA VAL A 394 -7.31 -10.79 17.99
C VAL A 394 -8.60 -10.01 18.28
N SER A 395 -9.30 -9.45 17.29
CA SER A 395 -10.51 -8.63 17.53
C SER A 395 -11.70 -9.41 18.08
N HIS A 396 -11.73 -10.74 17.91
CA HIS A 396 -12.73 -11.63 18.52
C HIS A 396 -12.30 -12.20 19.89
N LEU A 397 -11.06 -11.93 20.32
CA LEU A 397 -10.47 -12.41 21.55
C LEU A 397 -10.30 -11.21 22.49
N ALA A 398 -11.10 -11.17 23.56
CA ALA A 398 -11.27 -10.07 24.53
C ALA A 398 -9.96 -9.38 25.06
N PRO A 399 -10.06 -8.23 25.75
CA PRO A 399 -9.04 -7.18 25.82
C PRO A 399 -7.89 -7.55 26.76
N SER A 400 -6.96 -8.37 26.30
CA SER A 400 -5.70 -8.59 27.02
C SER A 400 -4.60 -7.72 26.41
N PRO A 401 -4.05 -6.73 27.15
CA PRO A 401 -2.98 -5.86 26.66
C PRO A 401 -1.66 -6.59 26.39
N ALA A 402 -1.59 -7.90 26.62
CA ALA A 402 -0.42 -8.73 26.36
C ALA A 402 -0.19 -9.04 24.87
N PHE A 403 -1.23 -9.01 24.04
CA PHE A 403 -1.15 -9.37 22.61
C PHE A 403 -1.09 -8.17 21.67
N SER A 404 -1.17 -6.95 22.21
CA SER A 404 -1.20 -5.69 21.46
C SER A 404 0.16 -5.00 21.47
N ARG A 405 1.20 -5.63 20.90
CA ARG A 405 2.31 -4.84 20.38
C ARG A 405 1.98 -4.51 18.92
N PRO A 406 1.69 -3.24 18.60
CA PRO A 406 1.57 -2.83 17.20
C PRO A 406 2.91 -3.11 16.50
N TRP A 407 2.83 -3.71 15.31
CA TRP A 407 3.98 -3.87 14.44
C TRP A 407 4.05 -2.68 13.49
N CYS A 408 5.12 -1.90 13.66
CA CYS A 408 5.57 -0.73 12.89
C CYS A 408 4.58 0.43 12.74
#